data_AF-A0A8S2ZQW8-F1
#
_entry.id   AF-A0A8S2ZQW8-F1
#
_cell.length_a   1.000
_cell.length_b   1.000
_cell.length_c   1.000
_cell.angle_alpha   90.00
_cell.angle_beta   90.00
_cell.angle_gamma   90.00
#
_symmetry.space_group_name_H-M   'P 1'
#
loop_
_entity.id
_entity.type
_entity.pdbx_description
1 polymer ?
#
loop_
_entity_poly.entity_id
_entity_poly.type
_entity_poly.pdbx_seq_one_letter_code
_entity_poly.pdbx_strand_id
1 'polypeptide(L)'
;MTKDRLPALRAAQNTEDSDPDAAYTAINMEDNSRFMSDFFAHIDSLRTNIDKISELVDEVKRLHSTILAAPQPDDRTKEELEEKMADIKKIANDVRVKLKKMEQEQELSQSSSNRTQAQFRIEKSQHATLSRKFIDAMNSYRNAEIEYRERCKARIQRQLEISEEYHNKYCVVSIACLSMLSICATILLLLVA
;
A
#
# COMPACT_ATOMS: atom_id res chain seq x y z
N MET A 1 -10.00 25.43 -26.60
CA MET A 1 -10.93 25.74 -25.48
C MET A 1 -12.32 25.84 -26.05
N THR A 2 -13.26 25.05 -25.54
CA THR A 2 -14.69 25.13 -25.91
C THR A 2 -15.26 26.46 -25.41
N LYS A 3 -15.87 27.23 -26.31
CA LYS A 3 -16.50 28.52 -26.00
C LYS A 3 -17.65 28.28 -25.00
N ASP A 4 -17.63 28.97 -23.87
CA ASP A 4 -18.71 28.90 -22.89
C ASP A 4 -20.00 29.52 -23.48
N ARG A 5 -21.03 28.69 -23.63
CA ARG A 5 -22.34 29.08 -24.19
C ARG A 5 -23.41 29.27 -23.12
N LEU A 6 -23.07 29.09 -21.84
CA LEU A 6 -23.99 29.28 -20.72
C LEU A 6 -24.60 30.70 -20.69
N PRO A 7 -23.85 31.78 -21.00
CA PRO A 7 -24.43 33.13 -21.06
C PRO A 7 -25.46 33.30 -22.19
N ALA A 8 -25.21 32.67 -23.34
CA ALA A 8 -26.11 32.73 -24.49
C ALA A 8 -27.43 31.98 -24.23
N LEU A 9 -27.37 30.86 -23.51
CA LEU A 9 -28.55 30.10 -23.10
C LEU A 9 -29.42 30.88 -22.09
N ARG A 10 -28.81 31.56 -21.12
CA ARG A 10 -29.54 32.41 -20.17
C ARG A 10 -30.18 33.62 -20.84
N ALA A 11 -29.50 34.22 -21.81
CA ALA A 11 -30.04 35.34 -22.57
C ALA A 11 -31.28 34.91 -23.38
N ALA A 12 -31.25 33.73 -24.01
CA ALA A 12 -32.38 33.18 -24.74
C ALA A 12 -33.59 32.85 -23.84
N GLN A 13 -33.36 32.33 -22.63
CA GLN A 13 -34.43 32.03 -21.66
C GLN A 13 -35.16 33.27 -21.14
N ASN A 14 -34.50 34.43 -21.11
CA ASN A 14 -35.11 35.68 -20.63
C ASN A 14 -35.86 36.45 -21.74
N THR A 15 -35.74 36.02 -23.00
CA THR A 15 -36.33 36.69 -24.17
C THR A 15 -37.60 36.02 -24.70
N GLU A 16 -37.98 34.86 -24.17
CA GLU A 16 -39.22 34.18 -24.53
C GLU A 16 -40.31 34.55 -23.51
N ASP A 17 -41.34 35.26 -23.98
CA ASP A 17 -42.57 35.51 -23.24
C ASP A 17 -43.07 34.23 -22.58
N SER A 18 -43.40 34.33 -21.30
CA SER A 18 -43.76 33.21 -20.43
C SER A 18 -44.93 32.40 -21.01
N ASP A 19 -44.65 31.20 -21.52
CA ASP A 19 -45.65 30.15 -21.66
C ASP A 19 -45.86 29.51 -20.27
N PRO A 20 -47.04 29.66 -19.63
CA PRO A 20 -47.29 29.16 -18.29
C PRO A 20 -47.33 27.62 -18.19
N ASP A 21 -47.26 26.89 -19.32
CA ASP A 21 -47.26 25.42 -19.36
C ASP A 21 -45.87 24.80 -19.64
N ALA A 22 -44.80 25.61 -19.71
CA ALA A 22 -43.44 25.10 -19.66
C ALA A 22 -43.15 24.60 -18.25
N ALA A 23 -43.63 23.38 -17.96
CA ALA A 23 -43.40 22.65 -16.74
C ALA A 23 -41.90 22.66 -16.45
N TYR A 24 -41.47 23.59 -15.60
CA TYR A 24 -40.21 23.51 -14.91
C TYR A 24 -40.16 22.12 -14.32
N THR A 25 -39.38 21.24 -14.93
CA THR A 25 -39.05 19.96 -14.33
C THR A 25 -38.12 20.35 -13.19
N ALA A 26 -38.72 20.79 -12.08
CA ALA A 26 -38.04 21.02 -10.83
C ALA A 26 -37.40 19.69 -10.50
N ILE A 27 -36.10 19.59 -10.77
CA ILE A 27 -35.29 18.49 -10.27
C ILE A 27 -35.41 18.65 -8.76
N ASN A 28 -36.25 17.82 -8.15
CA ASN A 28 -36.57 17.89 -6.74
C ASN A 28 -35.28 17.57 -5.97
N MET A 29 -34.50 18.59 -5.63
CA MET A 29 -33.18 18.43 -5.00
C MET A 29 -33.29 17.82 -3.60
N GLU A 30 -34.45 17.93 -2.97
CA GLU A 30 -34.71 17.46 -1.61
C GLU A 30 -34.70 15.92 -1.49
N ASP A 31 -35.20 15.20 -2.50
CA ASP A 31 -35.17 13.72 -2.53
C ASP A 31 -33.79 13.16 -2.91
N ASN A 32 -32.94 13.98 -3.53
CA ASN A 32 -31.60 13.57 -3.96
C ASN A 32 -30.63 13.39 -2.78
N SER A 33 -30.87 14.06 -1.63
CA SER A 33 -30.07 13.89 -0.42
C SER A 33 -30.29 12.53 0.27
N ARG A 34 -31.43 11.89 0.04
CA ARG A 34 -31.77 10.56 0.60
C ARG A 34 -31.42 9.43 -0.37
N PHE A 35 -31.25 9.74 -1.65
CA PHE A 35 -30.88 8.76 -2.67
C PHE A 35 -29.47 8.22 -2.42
N MET A 36 -29.36 6.94 -2.09
CA MET A 36 -28.09 6.21 -1.95
C MET A 36 -27.16 6.69 -0.81
N SER A 37 -27.66 7.44 0.17
CA SER A 37 -26.85 7.96 1.29
C SER A 37 -26.03 6.87 2.00
N ASP A 38 -26.67 5.76 2.39
CA ASP A 38 -25.99 4.64 3.06
C ASP A 38 -24.92 3.99 2.18
N PHE A 39 -25.20 3.89 0.86
CA PHE A 39 -24.24 3.38 -0.10
C PHE A 39 -23.01 4.28 -0.20
N PHE A 40 -23.20 5.60 -0.32
CA PHE A 40 -22.08 6.53 -0.38
C PHE A 40 -21.28 6.56 0.93
N ALA A 41 -21.94 6.42 2.08
CA ALA A 41 -21.25 6.27 3.36
C ALA A 41 -20.36 5.00 3.39
N HIS A 42 -20.83 3.87 2.87
CA HIS A 42 -20.01 2.66 2.72
C HIS A 42 -18.82 2.87 1.77
N ILE A 43 -19.04 3.54 0.64
CA ILE A 43 -17.99 3.87 -0.33
C ILE A 43 -16.93 4.77 0.28
N ASP A 44 -17.32 5.80 1.01
CA ASP A 44 -16.37 6.73 1.63
C ASP A 44 -15.58 6.05 2.76
N SER A 45 -16.23 5.22 3.57
CA SER A 45 -15.51 4.38 4.54
C SER A 45 -14.46 3.49 3.87
N LEU A 46 -14.80 2.86 2.73
CA LEU A 46 -13.86 2.04 1.96
C LEU A 46 -12.69 2.86 1.40
N ARG A 47 -12.96 4.06 0.87
CA ARG A 47 -11.91 4.97 0.38
C ARG A 47 -10.95 5.35 1.49
N THR A 48 -11.47 5.80 2.64
CA THR A 48 -10.65 6.16 3.80
C THR A 48 -9.80 4.98 4.28
N ASN A 49 -10.35 3.78 4.31
CA ASN A 49 -9.58 2.59 4.69
C ASN A 49 -8.47 2.24 3.68
N ILE A 50 -8.73 2.35 2.38
CA ILE A 50 -7.72 2.10 1.33
C ILE A 50 -6.60 3.15 1.39
N ASP A 51 -6.97 4.42 1.58
CA ASP A 51 -6.01 5.51 1.70
C ASP A 51 -5.17 5.33 2.99
N LYS A 52 -5.79 4.90 4.10
CA LYS A 52 -5.09 4.54 5.35
C LYS A 52 -4.12 3.36 5.18
N ILE A 53 -4.50 2.32 4.42
CA ILE A 53 -3.56 1.24 4.08
C ILE A 53 -2.35 1.81 3.34
N SER A 54 -2.57 2.72 2.39
CA SER A 54 -1.48 3.30 1.59
C SER A 54 -0.52 4.12 2.47
N GLU A 55 -1.05 4.89 3.41
CA GLU A 55 -0.25 5.63 4.41
C GLU A 55 0.56 4.69 5.31
N LEU A 56 -0.06 3.64 5.85
CA LEU A 56 0.63 2.64 6.67
C LEU A 56 1.73 1.91 5.90
N VAL A 57 1.52 1.63 4.61
CA VAL A 57 2.54 1.03 3.73
C VAL A 57 3.76 1.93 3.59
N ASP A 58 3.56 3.24 3.46
CA ASP A 58 4.66 4.18 3.36
C ASP A 58 5.39 4.34 4.71
N GLU A 59 4.67 4.25 5.83
CA GLU A 59 5.28 4.18 7.16
C GLU A 59 6.13 2.91 7.34
N VAL A 60 5.63 1.75 6.90
CA VAL A 60 6.38 0.48 6.88
C VAL A 60 7.66 0.61 6.05
N LYS A 61 7.62 1.22 4.87
CA LYS A 61 8.82 1.48 4.05
C LYS A 61 9.85 2.35 4.79
N ARG A 62 9.39 3.34 5.55
CA ARG A 62 10.25 4.22 6.35
C ARG A 62 10.90 3.46 7.50
N LEU A 63 10.14 2.63 8.21
CA LEU A 63 10.66 1.78 9.30
C LEU A 63 11.66 0.74 8.77
N HIS A 64 11.33 0.07 7.66
CA HIS A 64 12.25 -0.84 6.94
C HIS A 64 13.57 -0.15 6.58
N SER A 65 13.51 1.07 6.05
CA SER A 65 14.70 1.86 5.72
C SER A 65 15.52 2.23 6.96
N THR A 66 14.86 2.56 8.07
CA THR A 66 15.51 2.90 9.35
C THR A 66 16.25 1.70 9.93
N ILE A 67 15.63 0.52 9.92
CA ILE A 67 16.22 -0.76 10.36
C ILE A 67 17.42 -1.14 9.49
N LEU A 68 17.35 -0.88 8.18
CA LEU A 68 18.46 -1.14 7.26
C LEU A 68 19.64 -0.19 7.43
N ALA A 69 19.38 1.06 7.83
CA ALA A 69 20.41 2.07 8.08
C ALA A 69 21.14 1.88 9.42
N ALA A 70 20.46 1.29 10.41
CA ALA A 70 21.05 1.02 11.72
C ALA A 70 21.98 -0.21 11.69
N PRO A 71 23.20 -0.12 12.27
CA PRO A 71 24.09 -1.27 12.43
C PRO A 71 23.52 -2.35 13.37
N GLN A 72 22.74 -1.93 14.36
CA GLN A 72 21.97 -2.79 15.27
C GLN A 72 20.54 -2.23 15.31
N PRO A 73 19.51 -3.02 14.99
CA PRO A 73 18.13 -2.55 14.99
C PRO A 73 17.62 -2.39 16.42
N ASP A 74 17.03 -1.22 16.71
CA ASP A 74 16.38 -0.92 17.99
C ASP A 74 15.07 -1.74 18.11
N ASP A 75 14.88 -2.44 19.22
CA ASP A 75 13.70 -3.28 19.44
C ASP A 75 12.39 -2.49 19.42
N ARG A 76 12.40 -1.22 19.85
CA ARG A 76 11.23 -0.34 19.75
C ARG A 76 10.81 -0.13 18.29
N THR A 77 11.78 0.02 17.38
CA THR A 77 11.46 0.21 15.95
C THR A 77 10.92 -1.05 15.28
N LYS A 78 11.26 -2.23 15.81
CA LYS A 78 10.68 -3.50 15.36
C LYS A 78 9.26 -3.67 15.86
N GLU A 79 9.01 -3.35 17.14
CA GLU A 79 7.66 -3.38 17.71
C GLU A 79 6.72 -2.43 16.95
N GLU A 80 7.16 -1.20 16.67
CA GLU A 80 6.42 -0.25 15.83
C GLU A 80 6.13 -0.82 14.44
N LEU A 81 7.10 -1.48 13.80
CA LEU A 81 6.90 -2.11 12.49
C LEU A 81 5.84 -3.22 12.55
N GLU A 82 5.92 -4.10 13.55
CA GLU A 82 4.95 -5.19 13.73
C GLU A 82 3.54 -4.68 13.98
N GLU A 83 3.38 -3.62 14.77
CA GLU A 83 2.11 -2.93 14.99
C GLU A 83 1.52 -2.42 13.67
N LYS A 84 2.31 -1.71 12.86
CA LYS A 84 1.85 -1.18 11.56
C LYS A 84 1.47 -2.30 10.59
N MET A 85 2.23 -3.40 10.57
CA MET A 85 1.89 -4.58 9.77
C MET A 85 0.58 -5.24 10.23
N ALA A 86 0.32 -5.29 11.55
CA ALA A 86 -0.93 -5.80 12.10
C ALA A 86 -2.12 -4.91 11.71
N ASP A 87 -1.96 -3.59 11.79
CA ASP A 87 -2.97 -2.62 11.37
C ASP A 87 -3.31 -2.73 9.88
N ILE A 88 -2.30 -2.87 9.01
CA ILE A 88 -2.52 -3.11 7.57
C ILE A 88 -3.36 -4.35 7.36
N LYS A 89 -3.03 -5.48 8.02
CA LYS A 89 -3.80 -6.73 7.90
C LYS A 89 -5.25 -6.56 8.35
N LYS A 90 -5.47 -5.86 9.47
CA LYS A 90 -6.80 -5.61 10.03
C LYS A 90 -7.65 -4.78 9.08
N ILE A 91 -7.13 -3.65 8.59
CA ILE A 91 -7.86 -2.76 7.68
C ILE A 91 -8.09 -3.42 6.32
N ALA A 92 -7.10 -4.16 5.81
CA ALA A 92 -7.25 -4.91 4.56
C ALA A 92 -8.35 -5.97 4.63
N ASN A 93 -8.49 -6.65 5.78
CA ASN A 93 -9.57 -7.60 5.97
C ASN A 93 -10.94 -6.91 6.04
N ASP A 94 -11.05 -5.77 6.73
CA ASP A 94 -12.30 -4.97 6.75
C ASP A 94 -12.70 -4.51 5.34
N VAL A 95 -11.75 -3.99 4.55
CA VAL A 95 -11.98 -3.59 3.16
C VAL A 95 -12.45 -4.78 2.31
N ARG A 96 -11.79 -5.93 2.44
CA ARG A 96 -12.15 -7.16 1.71
C ARG A 96 -13.57 -7.62 2.05
N VAL A 97 -13.95 -7.62 3.33
CA VAL A 97 -15.30 -8.03 3.78
C VAL A 97 -16.36 -7.07 3.24
N LYS A 98 -16.12 -5.76 3.33
CA LYS A 98 -17.05 -4.74 2.82
C LYS A 98 -17.21 -4.79 1.30
N LEU A 99 -16.12 -4.95 0.54
CA LEU A 99 -16.19 -5.13 -0.92
C LEU A 99 -16.99 -6.37 -1.30
N LYS A 100 -16.76 -7.49 -0.61
CA LYS A 100 -17.52 -8.73 -0.86
C LYS A 100 -19.01 -8.58 -0.54
N LYS A 101 -19.35 -7.86 0.53
CA LYS A 101 -20.74 -7.56 0.88
C LYS A 101 -21.41 -6.74 -0.23
N MET A 102 -20.73 -5.72 -0.75
CA MET A 102 -21.25 -4.92 -1.87
C MET A 102 -21.45 -5.76 -3.14
N GLU A 103 -20.54 -6.69 -3.44
CA GLU A 103 -20.68 -7.61 -4.58
C GLU A 103 -21.94 -8.49 -4.43
N GLN A 104 -22.19 -9.03 -3.23
CA GLN A 104 -23.40 -9.81 -2.95
C GLN A 104 -24.68 -8.98 -3.06
N GLU A 105 -24.67 -7.74 -2.54
CA GLU A 105 -25.79 -6.81 -2.67
C GLU A 105 -26.08 -6.47 -4.14
N GLN A 106 -25.05 -6.39 -4.99
CA GLN A 106 -25.19 -6.18 -6.44
C GLN A 106 -25.81 -7.40 -7.16
N GLU A 107 -25.42 -8.62 -6.79
CA GLU A 107 -25.95 -9.86 -7.37
C GLU A 107 -27.44 -10.05 -7.03
N LEU A 108 -27.81 -9.90 -5.75
CA LEU A 108 -29.19 -9.99 -5.27
C LEU A 108 -30.11 -8.94 -5.93
N SER A 109 -29.54 -7.77 -6.21
CA SER A 109 -30.24 -6.63 -6.81
C SER A 109 -30.63 -6.83 -8.28
N GLN A 110 -30.00 -7.75 -9.01
CA GLN A 110 -30.36 -8.03 -10.41
C GLN A 110 -31.75 -8.67 -10.56
N SER A 111 -32.26 -9.31 -9.49
CA SER A 111 -33.57 -10.01 -9.50
C SER A 111 -34.69 -9.22 -8.82
N SER A 112 -34.38 -8.08 -8.18
CA SER A 112 -35.35 -7.30 -7.41
C SER A 112 -35.97 -6.15 -8.21
N SER A 113 -37.31 -6.05 -8.20
CA SER A 113 -38.08 -5.04 -8.97
C SER A 113 -38.00 -3.61 -8.41
N ASN A 114 -37.45 -3.42 -7.20
CA ASN A 114 -37.47 -2.14 -6.48
C ASN A 114 -36.27 -1.20 -6.77
N ARG A 115 -35.43 -1.53 -7.76
CA ARG A 115 -34.13 -0.89 -7.95
C ARG A 115 -33.96 -0.35 -9.37
N THR A 116 -33.50 0.90 -9.50
CA THR A 116 -33.36 1.53 -10.82
C THR A 116 -32.09 1.06 -11.54
N GLN A 117 -32.15 0.98 -12.88
CA GLN A 117 -30.99 0.64 -13.71
C GLN A 117 -29.81 1.61 -13.50
N ALA A 118 -30.10 2.89 -13.21
CA ALA A 118 -29.10 3.90 -12.89
C ALA A 118 -28.34 3.57 -11.59
N GLN A 119 -29.05 3.17 -10.53
CA GLN A 119 -28.46 2.79 -9.24
C GLN A 119 -27.51 1.60 -9.40
N PHE A 120 -27.91 0.58 -10.16
CA PHE A 120 -27.07 -0.58 -10.46
C PHE A 120 -25.76 -0.21 -11.19
N ARG A 121 -25.83 0.71 -12.17
CA ARG A 121 -24.64 1.19 -12.89
C ARG A 121 -23.67 1.95 -11.97
N ILE A 122 -24.20 2.78 -11.07
CA ILE A 122 -23.40 3.55 -10.11
C ILE A 122 -22.64 2.59 -9.19
N GLU A 123 -23.32 1.62 -8.57
CA GLU A 123 -22.67 0.69 -7.64
C GLU A 123 -21.62 -0.18 -8.32
N LYS A 124 -21.94 -0.73 -9.50
CA LYS A 124 -21.01 -1.56 -10.27
C LYS A 124 -19.73 -0.79 -10.61
N SER A 125 -19.87 0.47 -11.03
CA SER A 125 -18.72 1.32 -11.33
C SER A 125 -17.88 1.59 -10.08
N GLN A 126 -18.50 1.95 -8.95
CA GLN A 126 -17.77 2.25 -7.72
C GLN A 126 -17.06 1.01 -7.17
N HIS A 127 -17.72 -0.14 -7.14
CA HIS A 127 -17.10 -1.39 -6.72
C HIS A 127 -15.87 -1.73 -7.56
N ALA A 128 -15.97 -1.62 -8.89
CA ALA A 128 -14.84 -1.88 -9.79
C ALA A 128 -13.65 -0.93 -9.52
N THR A 129 -13.92 0.35 -9.28
CA THR A 129 -12.88 1.35 -8.96
C THR A 129 -12.22 1.06 -7.61
N LEU A 130 -13.00 0.82 -6.56
CA LEU A 130 -12.47 0.55 -5.22
C LEU A 130 -11.68 -0.76 -5.17
N SER A 131 -12.18 -1.82 -5.80
CA SER A 131 -11.47 -3.10 -5.89
C SER A 131 -10.12 -2.95 -6.57
N ARG A 132 -10.03 -2.13 -7.63
CA ARG A 132 -8.74 -1.83 -8.28
C ARG A 132 -7.80 -1.06 -7.36
N LYS A 133 -8.26 0.04 -6.75
CA LYS A 133 -7.44 0.82 -5.79
C LYS A 133 -6.94 -0.05 -4.64
N PHE A 134 -7.78 -0.94 -4.11
CA PHE A 134 -7.41 -1.85 -3.03
C PHE A 134 -6.31 -2.84 -3.46
N ILE A 135 -6.47 -3.45 -4.65
CA ILE A 135 -5.44 -4.36 -5.20
C ILE A 135 -4.12 -3.62 -5.40
N ASP A 136 -4.16 -2.39 -5.92
CA ASP A 136 -2.95 -1.58 -6.13
C ASP A 136 -2.25 -1.26 -4.81
N ALA A 137 -3.00 -0.87 -3.77
CA ALA A 137 -2.45 -0.63 -2.42
C ALA A 137 -1.82 -1.91 -1.82
N MET A 138 -2.49 -3.06 -1.95
CA MET A 138 -1.98 -4.34 -1.46
C MET A 138 -0.75 -4.83 -2.25
N ASN A 139 -0.68 -4.53 -3.55
CA ASN A 139 0.51 -4.82 -4.35
C ASN A 139 1.68 -3.92 -3.96
N SER A 140 1.43 -2.64 -3.68
CA SER A 140 2.44 -1.71 -3.14
C SER A 140 3.03 -2.23 -1.82
N TYR A 141 2.16 -2.69 -0.90
CA TYR A 141 2.58 -3.35 0.34
C TYR A 141 3.47 -4.57 0.09
N ARG A 142 3.00 -5.49 -0.76
CA ARG A 142 3.75 -6.71 -1.10
C ARG A 142 5.11 -6.40 -1.72
N ASN A 143 5.19 -5.40 -2.58
CA ASN A 143 6.45 -4.99 -3.21
C ASN A 143 7.42 -4.40 -2.18
N ALA A 144 6.93 -3.60 -1.24
CA ALA A 144 7.75 -3.07 -0.14
C ALA A 144 8.36 -4.19 0.72
N GLU A 145 7.57 -5.22 1.04
CA GLU A 145 8.05 -6.41 1.79
C GLU A 145 9.11 -7.20 1.01
N ILE A 146 8.90 -7.42 -0.30
CA ILE A 146 9.88 -8.11 -1.15
C ILE A 146 11.17 -7.31 -1.21
N GLU A 147 11.09 -6.01 -1.43
CA GLU A 147 12.25 -5.12 -1.48
C GLU A 147 13.03 -5.14 -0.16
N TYR A 148 12.36 -5.07 0.97
CA TYR A 148 12.99 -5.18 2.28
C TYR A 148 13.73 -6.51 2.46
N ARG A 149 13.10 -7.63 2.07
CA ARG A 149 13.71 -8.96 2.13
C ARG A 149 14.97 -9.06 1.27
N GLU A 150 14.92 -8.56 0.04
CA GLU A 150 16.08 -8.54 -0.87
C GLU A 150 17.22 -7.68 -0.31
N ARG A 151 16.90 -6.50 0.26
CA ARG A 151 17.90 -5.66 0.92
C ARG A 151 18.51 -6.32 2.16
N CYS A 152 17.71 -7.01 2.97
CA CYS A 152 18.21 -7.78 4.11
C CYS A 152 19.16 -8.89 3.66
N LYS A 153 18.79 -9.63 2.61
CA LYS A 153 19.64 -10.68 2.01
C LYS A 153 20.97 -10.10 1.51
N ALA A 154 20.96 -8.96 0.82
CA ALA A 154 22.17 -8.30 0.36
C ALA A 154 23.09 -7.85 1.51
N ARG A 155 22.52 -7.39 2.64
CA ARG A 155 23.31 -7.07 3.85
C ARG A 155 24.00 -8.32 4.41
N ILE A 156 23.26 -9.43 4.57
CA ILE A 156 23.81 -10.68 5.09
C ILE A 156 24.92 -11.21 4.17
N GLN A 157 24.68 -11.21 2.86
CA GLN A 157 25.67 -11.64 1.88
C GLN A 157 26.98 -10.85 1.98
N ARG A 158 26.90 -9.51 2.12
CA ARG A 158 28.09 -8.68 2.34
C ARG A 158 28.80 -9.00 3.65
N GLN A 159 28.07 -9.27 4.73
CA GLN A 159 28.69 -9.64 6.01
C GLN A 159 29.43 -10.98 5.91
N LEU A 160 28.91 -11.93 5.14
CA LEU A 160 29.58 -13.20 4.85
C LEU A 160 30.84 -13.00 4.01
N GLU A 161 30.75 -12.23 2.91
CA GLU A 161 31.91 -11.92 2.05
C GLU A 161 33.03 -11.20 2.81
N ILE A 162 32.68 -10.24 3.65
CA ILE A 162 33.59 -9.59 4.59
C ILE A 162 34.24 -10.67 5.45
N SER A 163 33.47 -11.45 6.20
CA SER A 163 34.00 -12.51 7.08
C SER A 163 34.94 -13.50 6.35
N GLU A 164 34.61 -13.89 5.12
CA GLU A 164 35.44 -14.78 4.29
C GLU A 164 36.75 -14.11 3.84
N GLU A 165 36.71 -12.83 3.49
CA GLU A 165 37.90 -12.04 3.14
C GLU A 165 38.82 -11.83 4.36
N TYR A 166 38.26 -11.59 5.55
CA TYR A 166 39.02 -11.55 6.81
C TYR A 166 39.59 -12.93 7.16
N HIS A 167 38.84 -14.01 6.95
CA HIS A 167 39.37 -15.36 7.18
C HIS A 167 40.54 -15.65 6.24
N ASN A 168 40.47 -15.24 4.98
CA ASN A 168 41.58 -15.42 4.05
C ASN A 168 42.78 -14.55 4.43
N LYS A 169 42.61 -13.23 4.65
CA LYS A 169 43.71 -12.29 4.97
C LYS A 169 44.41 -12.57 6.30
N TYR A 170 43.69 -12.95 7.36
CA TYR A 170 44.26 -13.17 8.69
C TYR A 170 44.76 -14.61 8.88
N CYS A 171 44.22 -15.59 8.14
CA CYS A 171 44.72 -16.97 8.22
C CYS A 171 46.06 -17.15 7.48
N VAL A 172 46.32 -16.47 6.35
CA VAL A 172 47.67 -16.53 5.72
C VAL A 172 48.75 -15.93 6.62
N VAL A 173 48.47 -14.80 7.29
CA VAL A 173 49.43 -14.16 8.21
C VAL A 173 49.61 -15.00 9.47
N SER A 174 48.54 -15.57 10.04
CA SER A 174 48.64 -16.39 11.25
C SER A 174 49.29 -17.75 10.98
N ILE A 175 48.98 -18.44 9.87
CA ILE A 175 49.63 -19.71 9.49
C ILE A 175 51.11 -19.48 9.12
N ALA A 176 51.45 -18.42 8.40
CA ALA A 176 52.85 -18.09 8.10
C ALA A 176 53.64 -17.74 9.38
N CYS A 177 53.03 -17.02 10.33
CA CYS A 177 53.70 -16.66 11.58
C CYS A 177 53.85 -17.86 12.53
N LEU A 178 52.83 -18.72 12.65
CA LEU A 178 52.88 -19.96 13.44
C LEU A 178 53.86 -21.01 12.86
N SER A 179 53.94 -21.13 11.54
CA SER A 179 54.93 -22.01 10.90
C SER A 179 56.35 -21.48 11.06
N MET A 180 56.58 -20.16 10.93
CA MET A 180 57.90 -19.55 11.16
C MET A 180 58.35 -19.67 12.63
N LEU A 181 57.45 -19.52 13.60
CA LEU A 181 57.78 -19.74 15.02
C LEU A 181 58.08 -21.21 15.34
N SER A 182 57.35 -22.17 14.76
CA SER A 182 57.59 -23.61 14.96
C SER A 182 58.92 -24.05 14.34
N ILE A 183 59.25 -23.53 13.14
CA ILE A 183 60.53 -23.78 12.48
C ILE A 183 61.69 -23.16 13.27
N CYS A 184 61.52 -21.94 13.83
CA CYS A 184 62.55 -21.34 14.68
C CYS A 184 62.76 -22.11 15.99
N ALA A 185 61.69 -22.59 16.64
CA ALA A 185 61.78 -23.35 17.88
C ALA A 185 62.44 -24.72 17.68
N THR A 186 62.16 -25.40 16.56
CA THR A 186 62.79 -26.68 16.22
C THR A 186 64.26 -26.53 15.84
N ILE A 187 64.65 -25.45 15.14
CA ILE A 187 66.06 -25.15 14.85
C ILE A 187 66.84 -24.78 16.12
N LEU A 188 66.25 -24.03 17.06
CA LEU A 188 66.90 -23.71 18.34
C LEU A 188 67.15 -24.95 19.21
N LEU A 189 66.19 -25.89 19.24
CA LEU A 189 66.34 -27.14 19.99
C LEU A 189 67.41 -28.08 19.42
N LEU A 190 67.66 -28.02 18.10
CA LEU A 190 68.70 -28.80 17.42
C LEU A 190 70.11 -28.20 17.55
N LEU A 191 70.24 -26.91 17.87
CA LEU A 191 71.53 -26.23 18.06
C LEU A 191 72.04 -26.26 19.51
N VAL A 192 71.16 -26.60 20.48
CA VAL A 192 71.48 -26.62 21.92
C VAL A 192 71.65 -28.05 22.47
N ALA A 193 71.46 -29.07 21.63
CA ALA A 193 71.75 -30.48 21.93
C ALA A 193 73.01 -30.95 21.18
#